data_AF-A0A938DTG7-F1
#
_entry.id   AF-A0A938DTG7-F1
#
_cell.length_a   1.000
_cell.length_b   1.000
_cell.length_c   1.000
_cell.angle_alpha   90.00
_cell.angle_beta   90.00
_cell.angle_gamma   90.00
#
_symmetry.space_group_name_H-M   'P 1'
#
loop_
_entity.id
_entity.type
_entity.pdbx_description
1 polymer ?
#
loop_
_entity_poly.entity_id
_entity_poly.type
_entity_poly.pdbx_seq_one_letter_code
_entity_poly.pdbx_strand_id
1 'polypeptide(L)'
;MAGRSLIGFIQNFGGGEILVILLAALVILGPDRLPEVGRSIGRAIHKARTMTSGVESQVRDVIDDPAMQSIRELGEFAARPRQKLAQYALEAEAEARAQAAPVEPPAAEPPAVEPPAAEALPVDPAPVTSAPEKPLDIRGD
;
A
#
# COMPACT_ATOMS: atom_id res chain seq x y z
N MET A 1 -0.90 4.11 50.80
CA MET A 1 -0.43 3.47 49.54
C MET A 1 -1.59 2.69 48.92
N ALA A 2 -2.32 3.24 47.95
CA ALA A 2 -3.51 2.57 47.39
C ALA A 2 -3.85 2.95 45.93
N GLY A 3 -2.83 3.18 45.08
CA GLY A 3 -3.04 3.67 43.71
C GLY A 3 -2.32 2.89 42.59
N ARG A 4 -1.59 1.81 42.90
CA ARG A 4 -0.69 1.15 41.93
C ARG A 4 -1.21 -0.18 41.36
N SER A 5 -2.32 -0.71 41.87
CA SER A 5 -2.87 -2.00 41.43
C SER A 5 -3.60 -1.93 40.08
N LEU A 6 -4.18 -0.79 39.72
CA LEU A 6 -4.97 -0.64 38.49
C LEU A 6 -4.08 -0.59 37.22
N ILE A 7 -2.85 -0.06 37.33
CA ILE A 7 -1.92 0.04 36.20
C ILE A 7 -1.16 -1.29 35.97
N GLY A 8 -0.88 -2.05 37.03
CA GLY A 8 -0.32 -3.40 36.91
C GLY A 8 -1.28 -4.42 36.27
N PHE A 9 -2.56 -4.08 36.19
CA PHE A 9 -3.60 -4.90 35.57
C PHE A 9 -3.47 -4.92 34.04
N ILE A 10 -3.30 -3.74 33.44
CA ILE A 10 -3.18 -3.50 31.99
C ILE A 10 -1.91 -4.15 31.40
N GLN A 11 -0.89 -4.39 32.23
CA GLN A 11 0.32 -5.14 31.84
C GLN A 11 0.08 -6.65 31.68
N ASN A 12 -1.09 -7.17 32.06
CA ASN A 12 -1.41 -8.60 32.07
C ASN A 12 -2.73 -8.91 31.33
N PHE A 13 -2.80 -8.43 30.09
CA PHE A 13 -3.94 -8.49 29.16
C PHE A 13 -4.32 -9.91 28.66
N GLY A 14 -4.02 -10.97 29.44
CA GLY A 14 -4.18 -12.37 29.05
C GLY A 14 -5.45 -13.06 29.57
N GLY A 15 -6.07 -12.56 30.64
CA GLY A 15 -7.30 -13.20 31.17
C GLY A 15 -7.84 -12.62 32.47
N GLY A 16 -6.98 -12.15 33.38
CA GLY A 16 -7.42 -11.44 34.58
C GLY A 16 -8.23 -10.19 34.25
N GLU A 17 -7.82 -9.46 33.21
CA GLU A 17 -8.51 -8.25 32.72
C GLU A 17 -9.92 -8.54 32.18
N ILE A 18 -10.04 -9.56 31.34
CA ILE A 18 -11.32 -10.03 30.81
C ILE A 18 -12.27 -10.44 31.95
N LEU A 19 -11.75 -11.05 33.03
CA LEU A 19 -12.56 -11.47 34.18
C LEU A 19 -13.14 -10.28 34.96
N VAL A 20 -12.37 -9.21 35.19
CA VAL A 20 -12.89 -8.01 35.89
C VAL A 20 -13.84 -7.21 35.01
N ILE A 21 -13.58 -7.11 33.71
CA ILE A 21 -14.51 -6.47 32.76
C ILE A 21 -15.82 -7.24 32.70
N LEU A 22 -15.77 -8.58 32.67
CA LEU A 22 -16.95 -9.42 32.82
C LEU A 22 -17.66 -9.14 34.15
N LEU A 23 -16.95 -9.15 35.28
CA LEU A 23 -17.55 -8.93 36.59
C LEU A 23 -18.24 -7.56 36.70
N ALA A 24 -17.63 -6.50 36.17
CA ALA A 24 -18.21 -5.17 36.08
C ALA A 24 -19.46 -5.16 35.18
N ALA A 25 -19.42 -5.82 34.02
CA ALA A 25 -20.56 -5.95 33.14
C ALA A 25 -21.70 -6.79 33.77
N LEU A 26 -21.38 -7.84 34.54
CA LEU A 26 -22.35 -8.63 35.32
C LEU A 26 -23.06 -7.76 36.37
N VAL A 27 -22.36 -6.83 37.02
CA VAL A 27 -22.95 -5.92 38.01
C VAL A 27 -23.81 -4.83 37.36
N ILE A 28 -23.36 -4.24 36.25
CA ILE A 28 -24.07 -3.16 35.56
C ILE A 28 -25.32 -3.67 34.82
N LEU A 29 -25.18 -4.80 34.12
CA LEU A 29 -26.22 -5.32 33.22
C LEU A 29 -27.03 -6.48 33.84
N GLY A 30 -26.44 -7.23 34.77
CA GLY A 30 -27.00 -8.43 35.37
C GLY A 30 -26.47 -9.73 34.74
N PRO A 31 -26.30 -10.81 35.54
CA PRO A 31 -25.77 -12.09 35.06
C PRO A 31 -26.68 -12.76 34.01
N ASP A 32 -28.00 -12.57 34.09
CA ASP A 32 -28.97 -13.14 33.15
C ASP A 32 -29.00 -12.41 31.80
N ARG A 33 -28.64 -11.11 31.79
CA ARG A 33 -28.74 -10.23 30.62
C ARG A 33 -27.56 -10.35 29.67
N LEU A 34 -26.36 -10.58 30.18
CA LEU A 34 -25.18 -10.83 29.33
C LEU A 34 -25.36 -12.00 28.34
N PRO A 35 -25.81 -13.20 28.74
CA PRO A 35 -26.05 -14.29 27.79
C PRO A 35 -27.27 -14.04 26.90
N GLU A 36 -28.25 -13.21 27.31
CA GLU A 36 -29.38 -12.79 26.48
C GLU A 36 -28.93 -11.86 25.33
N VAL A 37 -28.11 -10.86 25.64
CA VAL A 37 -27.48 -9.96 24.66
C VAL A 37 -26.51 -10.73 23.76
N GLY A 38 -25.65 -11.57 24.34
CA GLY A 38 -24.71 -12.42 23.59
C GLY A 38 -25.40 -13.37 22.61
N ARG A 39 -26.51 -14.01 23.00
CA ARG A 39 -27.34 -14.82 22.09
C ARG A 39 -27.97 -13.98 20.97
N SER A 40 -28.35 -12.73 21.25
CA SER A 40 -28.94 -11.84 20.25
C SER A 40 -27.93 -11.39 19.21
N ILE A 41 -26.73 -10.97 19.65
CA ILE A 41 -25.60 -10.65 18.77
C ILE A 41 -25.15 -11.90 17.98
N GLY A 42 -25.04 -13.05 18.64
CA GLY A 42 -24.67 -14.32 17.99
C GLY A 42 -25.65 -14.72 16.88
N ARG A 43 -26.96 -14.58 17.11
CA ARG A 43 -27.99 -14.80 16.06
C ARG A 43 -27.88 -13.80 14.92
N ALA A 44 -27.55 -12.53 15.21
CA ALA A 44 -27.37 -11.50 14.18
C ALA A 44 -26.14 -11.80 13.31
N ILE A 45 -25.00 -12.11 13.91
CA ILE A 45 -23.76 -12.51 13.21
C ILE A 45 -23.99 -13.79 12.40
N HIS A 46 -24.67 -14.79 12.97
CA HIS A 46 -25.02 -16.01 12.25
C HIS A 46 -25.88 -15.72 11.01
N LYS A 47 -26.96 -14.93 11.16
CA LYS A 47 -27.78 -14.51 10.02
C LYS A 47 -26.98 -13.72 8.97
N ALA A 48 -26.12 -12.79 9.39
CA ALA A 48 -25.26 -12.05 8.47
C ALA A 48 -24.35 -13.00 7.67
N ARG A 49 -23.68 -13.96 8.34
CA ARG A 49 -22.85 -14.96 7.68
C ARG A 49 -23.64 -15.83 6.71
N THR A 50 -24.82 -16.33 7.10
CA THR A 50 -25.67 -17.14 6.22
C THR A 50 -26.19 -16.33 5.02
N MET A 51 -26.52 -15.05 5.21
CA MET A 51 -26.89 -14.15 4.10
C MET A 51 -25.71 -13.97 3.13
N THR A 52 -24.50 -13.71 3.63
CA THR A 52 -23.30 -13.58 2.79
C THR A 52 -23.00 -14.89 2.04
N SER A 53 -23.02 -16.05 2.69
CA SER A 53 -22.77 -17.34 2.02
C SER A 53 -23.88 -17.73 1.05
N GLY A 54 -25.13 -17.37 1.31
CA GLY A 54 -26.25 -17.60 0.38
C GLY A 54 -26.27 -16.65 -0.82
N VAL A 55 -25.75 -15.43 -0.66
CA VAL A 55 -25.48 -14.52 -1.78
C VAL A 55 -24.27 -15.02 -2.56
N GLU A 56 -23.20 -15.47 -1.90
CA GLU A 56 -22.02 -16.04 -2.55
C GLU A 56 -22.38 -17.28 -3.40
N SER A 57 -23.23 -18.19 -2.91
CA SER A 57 -23.66 -19.35 -3.72
C SER A 57 -24.53 -18.92 -4.91
N GLN A 58 -25.53 -18.07 -4.72
CA GLN A 58 -26.37 -17.58 -5.83
C GLN A 58 -25.56 -16.78 -6.85
N VAL A 59 -24.63 -15.94 -6.40
CA VAL A 59 -23.70 -15.22 -7.28
C VAL A 59 -22.77 -16.20 -7.98
N ARG A 60 -22.32 -17.29 -7.35
CA ARG A 60 -21.54 -18.35 -7.99
C ARG A 60 -22.33 -19.05 -9.09
N ASP A 61 -23.56 -19.47 -8.79
CA ASP A 61 -24.47 -20.14 -9.74
C ASP A 61 -24.78 -19.23 -10.95
N VAL A 62 -25.03 -17.94 -10.71
CA VAL A 62 -25.27 -16.93 -11.76
C VAL A 62 -23.99 -16.55 -12.51
N ILE A 63 -22.82 -16.54 -11.86
CA ILE A 63 -21.53 -16.29 -12.52
C ILE A 63 -21.15 -17.45 -13.44
N ASP A 64 -21.49 -18.70 -13.08
CA ASP A 64 -21.26 -19.89 -13.92
C ASP A 64 -22.28 -20.04 -15.06
N ASP A 65 -23.29 -19.16 -15.17
CA ASP A 65 -24.18 -19.04 -16.34
C ASP A 65 -23.40 -18.51 -17.58
N PRO A 66 -23.53 -19.14 -18.77
CA PRO A 66 -22.90 -18.65 -19.99
C PRO A 66 -23.29 -17.21 -20.39
N ALA A 67 -24.46 -16.71 -19.99
CA ALA A 67 -24.87 -15.32 -20.24
C ALA A 67 -24.02 -14.28 -19.45
N MET A 68 -23.33 -14.71 -18.40
CA MET A 68 -22.55 -13.83 -17.51
C MET A 68 -21.07 -13.68 -17.93
N GLN A 69 -20.65 -14.29 -19.04
CA GLN A 69 -19.27 -14.19 -19.56
C GLN A 69 -18.81 -12.75 -19.74
N SER A 70 -19.64 -11.87 -20.31
CA SER A 70 -19.29 -10.45 -20.49
C SER A 70 -19.12 -9.70 -19.16
N ILE A 71 -19.87 -10.07 -18.11
CA ILE A 71 -19.73 -9.48 -16.77
C ILE A 71 -18.47 -9.99 -16.08
N ARG A 72 -18.07 -11.25 -16.33
CA ARG A 72 -16.76 -11.78 -15.88
C ARG A 72 -15.59 -11.00 -16.48
N GLU A 73 -15.61 -10.69 -17.79
CA GLU A 73 -14.55 -9.92 -18.43
C GLU A 73 -14.42 -8.50 -17.86
N LEU A 74 -15.54 -7.81 -17.63
CA LEU A 74 -15.57 -6.51 -16.95
C LEU A 74 -15.05 -6.62 -15.50
N GLY A 75 -15.46 -7.66 -14.77
CA GLY A 75 -15.03 -7.92 -13.40
C GLY A 75 -13.54 -8.24 -13.29
N GLU A 76 -12.98 -8.99 -14.24
CA GLU A 76 -11.56 -9.32 -14.29
C GLU A 76 -10.70 -8.10 -14.66
N PHE A 77 -11.18 -7.26 -15.57
CA PHE A 77 -10.55 -5.96 -15.88
C PHE A 77 -10.51 -5.04 -14.65
N ALA A 78 -11.61 -4.98 -13.89
CA ALA A 78 -11.69 -4.22 -12.63
C ALA A 78 -10.86 -4.83 -11.49
N ALA A 79 -10.78 -6.16 -11.41
CA ALA A 79 -10.04 -6.87 -10.37
C ALA A 79 -8.51 -6.82 -10.58
N ARG A 80 -8.04 -6.77 -11.84
CA ARG A 80 -6.60 -6.80 -12.16
C ARG A 80 -6.18 -5.78 -13.22
N PRO A 81 -6.46 -4.48 -13.04
CA PRO A 81 -6.10 -3.44 -14.02
C PRO A 81 -4.59 -3.41 -14.32
N ARG A 82 -3.73 -3.66 -13.32
CA ARG A 82 -2.28 -3.75 -13.51
C ARG A 82 -1.83 -4.92 -14.39
N GLN A 83 -2.55 -6.05 -14.41
CA GLN A 83 -2.16 -7.19 -15.26
C GLN A 83 -2.59 -6.96 -16.72
N LYS A 84 -3.79 -6.40 -16.95
CA LYS A 84 -4.22 -5.98 -18.30
C LYS A 84 -3.27 -4.92 -18.88
N LEU A 85 -2.89 -3.90 -18.09
CA LEU A 85 -1.92 -2.88 -18.51
C LEU A 85 -0.55 -3.47 -18.86
N ALA A 86 -0.06 -4.44 -18.07
CA ALA A 86 1.19 -5.14 -18.37
C ALA A 86 1.11 -6.00 -19.64
N GLN A 87 -0.05 -6.65 -19.89
CA GLN A 87 -0.30 -7.39 -21.13
C GLN A 87 -0.27 -6.46 -22.34
N TYR A 88 -1.01 -5.34 -22.32
CA TYR A 88 -1.01 -4.37 -23.42
C TYR A 88 0.37 -3.72 -23.65
N ALA A 89 1.16 -3.49 -22.60
CA ALA A 89 2.53 -3.01 -22.74
C ALA A 89 3.43 -4.04 -23.45
N LEU A 90 3.36 -5.32 -23.04
CA LEU A 90 4.10 -6.41 -23.68
C LEU A 90 3.65 -6.65 -25.13
N GLU A 91 2.36 -6.48 -25.42
CA GLU A 91 1.79 -6.64 -26.76
C GLU A 91 2.23 -5.49 -27.67
N ALA A 92 2.21 -4.24 -27.18
CA ALA A 92 2.76 -3.09 -27.89
C ALA A 92 4.27 -3.19 -28.12
N GLU A 93 5.04 -3.70 -27.15
CA GLU A 93 6.47 -4.00 -27.32
C GLU A 93 6.71 -5.13 -28.34
N ALA A 94 5.85 -6.16 -28.36
CA ALA A 94 5.92 -7.25 -29.32
C ALA A 94 5.56 -6.81 -30.74
N GLU A 95 4.53 -5.98 -30.92
CA GLU A 95 4.20 -5.37 -32.20
C GLU A 95 5.28 -4.39 -32.68
N ALA A 96 5.82 -3.56 -31.78
CA ALA A 96 6.95 -2.69 -32.09
C ALA A 96 8.19 -3.50 -32.51
N ARG A 97 8.44 -4.66 -31.88
CA ARG A 97 9.56 -5.56 -32.21
C ARG A 97 9.29 -6.42 -33.45
N ALA A 98 8.04 -6.70 -33.79
CA ALA A 98 7.65 -7.37 -35.03
C ALA A 98 7.70 -6.41 -36.23
N GLN A 99 7.43 -5.13 -36.02
CA GLN A 99 7.59 -4.06 -37.01
C GLN A 99 9.06 -3.60 -37.11
N ALA A 100 9.82 -3.64 -36.02
CA ALA A 100 11.26 -3.36 -35.99
C ALA A 100 12.10 -4.62 -36.25
N ALA A 101 12.27 -4.96 -37.53
CA ALA A 101 13.47 -5.68 -37.97
C ALA A 101 14.73 -4.88 -37.57
N PRO A 102 15.91 -5.51 -37.38
CA PRO A 102 17.01 -4.90 -36.64
C PRO A 102 17.55 -3.65 -37.33
N VAL A 103 17.45 -2.51 -36.65
CA VAL A 103 18.36 -1.39 -36.92
C VAL A 103 19.67 -1.74 -36.23
N GLU A 104 20.58 -2.39 -36.97
CA GLU A 104 21.97 -2.51 -36.53
C GLU A 104 22.51 -1.13 -36.16
N PRO A 105 23.15 -0.95 -34.99
CA PRO A 105 23.92 0.26 -34.75
C PRO A 105 25.16 0.22 -35.66
N PRO A 106 25.33 1.17 -36.61
CA PRO A 106 26.59 1.28 -37.34
C PRO A 106 27.65 1.77 -36.36
N ALA A 107 28.49 0.84 -35.89
CA ALA A 107 29.66 1.17 -35.09
C ALA A 107 30.80 1.65 -36.00
N ALA A 108 31.47 2.73 -35.57
CA ALA A 108 32.67 3.35 -36.15
C ALA A 108 32.48 4.09 -37.51
N GLU A 109 33.11 5.24 -37.79
CA GLU A 109 33.97 6.15 -36.99
C GLU A 109 33.96 7.59 -37.63
N PRO A 110 34.63 8.63 -37.09
CA PRO A 110 34.17 10.02 -37.20
C PRO A 110 34.70 10.83 -38.40
N PRO A 111 34.05 11.96 -38.75
CA PRO A 111 34.74 13.06 -39.41
C PRO A 111 35.65 13.76 -38.38
N ALA A 112 36.95 13.51 -38.49
CA ALA A 112 37.96 14.31 -37.79
C ALA A 112 37.86 15.77 -38.26
N VAL A 113 37.61 16.69 -37.31
CA VAL A 113 37.94 18.11 -37.47
C VAL A 113 39.15 18.36 -36.58
N GLU A 114 40.34 18.16 -37.14
CA GLU A 114 41.59 18.42 -36.41
C GLU A 114 41.84 19.94 -36.25
N PRO A 115 42.59 20.33 -35.19
CA PRO A 115 42.67 21.72 -34.75
C PRO A 115 43.94 22.45 -35.22
N PRO A 116 44.02 23.77 -34.99
CA PRO A 116 45.18 24.41 -34.39
C PRO A 116 44.90 24.59 -32.88
N ALA A 117 45.54 23.88 -31.96
CA ALA A 117 46.97 23.88 -31.63
C ALA A 117 47.48 25.22 -31.05
N ALA A 118 47.17 25.46 -29.77
CA ALA A 118 48.03 26.06 -28.73
C ALA A 118 47.25 26.00 -27.39
N GLU A 119 47.58 25.19 -26.37
CA GLU A 119 48.82 25.17 -25.55
C GLU A 119 48.85 26.38 -24.57
N ALA A 120 48.89 26.22 -23.23
CA ALA A 120 49.04 25.04 -22.38
C ALA A 120 48.37 25.18 -20.98
N LEU A 121 48.17 24.03 -20.30
CA LEU A 121 48.09 23.86 -18.83
C LEU A 121 49.53 23.96 -18.23
N PRO A 122 49.80 24.03 -16.89
CA PRO A 122 48.99 23.65 -15.71
C PRO A 122 48.78 24.86 -14.71
N VAL A 123 48.51 24.78 -13.39
CA VAL A 123 48.71 23.76 -12.33
C VAL A 123 47.70 23.90 -11.16
N ASP A 124 47.54 22.81 -10.40
CA ASP A 124 47.06 22.71 -9.00
C ASP A 124 48.03 23.44 -8.01
N PRO A 125 47.69 23.74 -6.73
CA PRO A 125 46.49 23.32 -6.00
C PRO A 125 45.80 24.38 -5.09
N ALA A 126 44.69 23.97 -4.47
CA ALA A 126 44.10 24.59 -3.27
C ALA A 126 45.12 24.71 -2.11
N PRO A 127 44.90 25.53 -1.05
CA PRO A 127 43.65 26.17 -0.61
C PRO A 127 43.77 27.68 -0.28
N VAL A 128 42.67 28.36 0.12
CA VAL A 128 42.58 29.16 1.37
C VAL A 128 41.17 29.70 1.63
N THR A 129 40.75 29.49 2.88
CA THR A 129 39.96 30.37 3.76
C THR A 129 39.88 31.87 3.41
N SER A 130 38.69 32.48 3.55
CA SER A 130 38.44 33.79 4.20
C SER A 130 36.95 34.17 4.27
N ALA A 131 36.32 33.92 5.43
CA ALA A 131 35.33 34.83 6.04
C ALA A 131 36.11 35.94 6.82
N PRO A 132 35.55 37.04 7.43
CA PRO A 132 34.16 37.44 7.76
C PRO A 132 33.68 38.63 6.86
N GLU A 133 32.68 39.50 7.10
CA GLU A 133 31.64 39.76 8.14
C GLU A 133 30.23 39.34 7.61
N LYS A 134 29.08 39.31 8.32
CA LYS A 134 28.47 40.07 9.46
C LYS A 134 27.83 41.42 9.02
N PRO A 135 26.78 41.91 9.71
CA PRO A 135 25.40 41.43 9.53
C PRO A 135 24.42 42.56 9.17
N LEU A 136 23.28 42.23 8.57
CA LEU A 136 22.13 43.14 8.52
C LEU A 136 21.00 42.62 9.43
N ASP A 137 21.01 43.14 10.65
CA ASP A 137 19.92 43.06 11.61
C ASP A 137 18.86 44.10 11.26
N ILE A 138 17.66 43.65 10.90
CA ILE A 138 16.43 44.45 11.00
C ILE A 138 15.31 43.60 11.60
N ARG A 139 15.36 43.45 12.93
CA ARG A 139 14.18 43.33 13.78
C ARG A 139 13.08 44.34 13.36
N GLY A 140 11.86 43.86 13.16
CA GLY A 140 10.69 44.71 12.91
C GLY A 140 9.41 43.89 12.66
N ASP A 141 8.65 43.71 13.75
CA ASP A 141 7.20 43.42 13.85
C ASP A 141 6.60 42.13 13.24
#